data_AF-A0A932EK46-F1
#
_entry.id   AF-A0A932EK46-F1
#
_cell.length_a   1.000
_cell.length_b   1.000
_cell.length_c   1.000
_cell.angle_alpha   90.00
_cell.angle_beta   90.00
_cell.angle_gamma   90.00
#
_symmetry.space_group_name_H-M   'P 1'
#
loop_
_entity.id
_entity.type
_entity.pdbx_description
1 polymer ?
#
loop_
_entity_poly.entity_id
_entity_poly.type
_entity_poly.pdbx_seq_one_letter_code
_entity_poly.pdbx_strand_id
1 'polypeptide(L)' 'MKLLHIAAYTLLFAGGLNWGLVGLFQYNLVESLLGPSLAVWVYDLVGAATVYVVATHMSDCKACASKK' A
#
# COMPACT_ATOMS: atom_id res chain seq x y z
N MET A 1 8.89 5.95 -13.68
CA MET A 1 9.73 6.12 -12.48
C MET A 1 9.84 4.80 -11.73
N LYS A 2 10.89 4.00 -11.96
CA LYS A 2 11.02 2.66 -11.36
C LYS A 2 10.96 2.67 -9.83
N LEU A 3 11.54 3.71 -9.21
CA LEU A 3 11.57 3.88 -7.76
C LEU A 3 10.18 4.12 -7.15
N LEU A 4 9.36 4.99 -7.75
CA LEU A 4 8.00 5.25 -7.25
C LEU A 4 7.13 4.00 -7.32
N HIS A 5 7.24 3.23 -8.40
CA HIS A 5 6.50 1.98 -8.55
C HIS A 5 6.88 0.97 -7.46
N ILE A 6 8.18 0.78 -7.20
CA ILE A 6 8.65 -0.12 -6.13
C ILE A 6 8.19 0.36 -4.74
N ALA A 7 8.31 1.65 -4.46
CA ALA A 7 7.91 2.22 -3.17
C ALA A 7 6.40 2.06 -2.94
N ALA A 8 5.58 2.36 -3.95
CA ALA A 8 4.13 2.26 -3.84
C ALA A 8 3.66 0.81 -3.61
N TYR A 9 4.20 -0.15 -4.36
CA TYR A 9 3.86 -1.56 -4.16
C TYR A 9 4.34 -2.10 -2.81
N THR A 10 5.52 -1.68 -2.34
CA THR A 10 6.01 -2.05 -1.00
C THR A 10 5.06 -1.56 0.08
N LEU A 11 4.61 -0.30 0.00
CA LEU A 11 3.63 0.26 0.94
C LEU A 11 2.29 -0.48 0.86
N LEU A 12 1.78 -0.79 -0.33
CA LEU A 12 0.55 -1.57 -0.49
C LEU A 12 0.65 -2.95 0.17
N PHE A 13 1.76 -3.67 -0.03
CA PHE A 13 1.95 -4.98 0.60
C PHE A 13 2.05 -4.88 2.11
N ALA A 14 2.79 -3.90 2.64
CA ALA A 14 2.88 -3.67 4.07
C ALA A 14 1.50 -3.33 4.68
N GLY A 15 0.74 -2.44 4.02
CA GLY A 15 -0.60 -2.06 4.43
C GLY A 15 -1.59 -3.23 4.37
N GLY A 16 -1.59 -4.01 3.28
CA GLY A 16 -2.43 -5.19 3.12
C GLY A 16 -2.12 -6.27 4.17
N LEU A 17 -0.85 -6.51 4.46
CA LEU A 17 -0.45 -7.45 5.51
C LEU A 17 -0.90 -6.97 6.90
N ASN A 18 -0.74 -5.67 7.21
CA ASN A 18 -1.22 -5.10 8.46
C ASN A 18 -2.73 -5.26 8.63
N TRP A 19 -3.52 -4.95 7.58
CA TRP A 19 -4.97 -5.15 7.61
C TRP A 19 -5.37 -6.62 7.74
N GLY A 20 -4.62 -7.54 7.14
CA GLY A 20 -4.81 -8.97 7.33
C GLY A 20 -4.60 -9.41 8.78
N LEU A 21 -3.55 -8.89 9.44
CA LEU A 21 -3.27 -9.17 10.85
C LEU A 21 -4.33 -8.57 11.78
N VAL A 22 -4.79 -7.35 11.50
CA VAL A 22 -5.89 -6.72 12.25
C VAL A 22 -7.18 -7.53 12.09
N GLY A 23 -7.52 -7.94 10.87
CA GLY A 23 -8.75 -8.70 10.62
C GLY A 23 -8.75 -10.09 11.25
N LEU A 24 -7.64 -10.83 11.17
CA LEU A 24 -7.56 -12.22 11.63
C LEU A 24 -7.21 -12.36 13.12
N PHE A 25 -6.36 -11.48 13.65
CA PHE A 25 -5.78 -11.61 14.98
C PHE A 25 -6.02 -10.39 15.88
N GLN A 26 -6.74 -9.37 15.41
CA GLN A 26 -6.91 -8.09 16.11
C GLN A 26 -5.56 -7.44 16.48
N TYR A 27 -4.54 -7.71 15.68
CA TYR A 27 -3.17 -7.25 15.91
C TYR A 27 -2.75 -6.23 14.86
N ASN A 28 -2.42 -5.02 15.32
CA ASN A 28 -1.93 -3.94 14.49
C ASN A 28 -0.39 -3.91 14.52
N LEU A 29 0.23 -4.51 13.49
CA LEU A 29 1.69 -4.59 13.36
C LEU A 29 2.33 -3.20 13.24
N VAL A 30 1.76 -2.31 12.42
CA VAL A 30 2.29 -0.96 12.17
C VAL A 30 2.35 -0.16 13.48
N GLU A 31 1.26 -0.17 14.23
CA GLU A 31 1.19 0.50 15.53
C GLU A 31 2.11 -0.16 16.57
N SER A 32 2.23 -1.49 16.58
CA SER A 32 3.12 -2.18 17.52
C SER A 32 4.60 -1.87 17.32
N LEU A 33 5.04 -1.60 16.08
CA LEU A 33 6.43 -1.32 15.75
C LEU A 33 6.78 0.17 15.87
N LEU A 34 5.87 1.05 15.44
CA LEU A 34 6.15 2.48 15.29
C LEU A 34 5.41 3.35 16.32
N GLY A 35 4.45 2.78 17.05
CA GLY A 35 3.55 3.50 17.94
C GLY A 35 2.39 4.17 17.19
N PRO A 36 1.34 4.57 17.93
CA PRO A 36 0.08 5.09 17.36
C PRO A 36 0.27 6.38 16.57
N SER A 37 1.14 7.29 17.03
CA SER A 37 1.34 8.60 16.36
C SER A 37 2.01 8.46 14.99
N LEU A 38 2.95 7.53 14.83
CA LEU A 38 3.62 7.30 13.55
C LEU A 38 2.80 6.41 12.62
N ALA A 39 1.95 5.53 13.16
CA ALA A 39 1.08 4.68 12.38
C ALA A 39 0.14 5.47 11.47
N VAL A 40 -0.38 6.62 11.94
CA VAL A 40 -1.24 7.50 11.14
C VAL A 40 -0.55 7.92 9.84
N TRP A 41 0.70 8.38 9.93
CA TRP A 41 1.48 8.78 8.76
C TRP A 41 1.73 7.61 7.80
N VAL A 42 1.97 6.41 8.32
CA VAL A 42 2.11 5.21 7.48
C VAL A 42 0.82 4.92 6.72
N TYR A 43 -0.34 5.07 7.37
CA TYR A 43 -1.63 4.87 6.70
C TYR A 43 -1.92 5.90 5.62
N ASP A 44 -1.55 7.16 5.84
CA ASP A 44 -1.62 8.20 4.81
C ASP A 44 -0.72 7.86 3.60
N LEU A 45 0.51 7.38 3.85
CA LEU A 45 1.43 6.96 2.79
C LEU A 45 0.91 5.74 2.02
N VAL A 46 0.30 4.76 2.69
CA VAL A 46 -0.35 3.62 2.05
C VAL A 46 -1.55 4.07 1.20
N GLY A 47 -2.34 5.02 1.70
CA GLY A 47 -3.43 5.63 0.95
C GLY A 47 -2.94 6.34 -0.31
N ALA A 48 -1.91 7.17 -0.19
CA ALA A 48 -1.29 7.86 -1.33
C ALA A 48 -0.69 6.88 -2.35
N ALA A 49 -0.02 5.82 -1.89
CA ALA A 49 0.48 4.76 -2.75
C ALA A 49 -0.65 4.06 -3.52
N THR A 50 -1.81 3.86 -2.88
CA THR A 50 -2.99 3.26 -3.52
C THR A 50 -3.51 4.14 -4.64
N VAL A 51 -3.66 5.44 -4.39
CA VAL A 51 -4.07 6.41 -5.43
C VAL A 51 -3.08 6.39 -6.61
N TYR A 52 -1.78 6.38 -6.34
CA TYR A 52 -0.75 6.30 -7.39
C TYR A 52 -0.88 5.03 -8.22
N VAL A 53 -0.96 3.86 -7.59
CA VAL A 53 -1.07 2.57 -8.30
C VAL A 53 -2.36 2.51 -9.12
N VAL A 54 -3.49 2.98 -8.58
CA VAL A 54 -4.76 3.05 -9.34
C VAL A 54 -4.62 3.96 -10.56
N ALA A 55 -4.00 5.13 -10.40
CA ALA A 55 -3.79 6.07 -11.49
C ALA A 55 -2.84 5.54 -12.58
N THR A 56 -1.84 4.72 -12.23
CA THR A 56 -0.89 4.14 -13.20
C THR A 56 -1.24 2.73 -13.65
N HIS A 57 -2.26 2.09 -13.06
CA HIS A 57 -2.55 0.67 -13.22
C HIS A 57 -2.67 0.22 -14.67
N MET A 58 -3.43 0.96 -15.50
CA MET A 58 -3.66 0.58 -16.90
C MET A 58 -2.39 0.62 -17.75
N SER A 59 -1.43 1.47 -17.38
CA SER A 59 -0.13 1.59 -18.05
C SER A 59 0.86 0.50 -17.60
N ASP A 60 0.78 0.09 -16.34
CA ASP A 60 1.71 -0.88 -15.74
C ASP A 60 1.23 -2.33 -15.93
N CYS A 61 -0.09 -2.58 -15.97
CA CYS A 61 -0.66 -3.92 -16.04
C CYS A 61 -0.82 -4.40 -17.48
N LYS A 62 0.00 -5.37 -17.89
CA LYS A 62 -0.04 -5.97 -19.24
C LYS A 62 -1.40 -6.59 -19.63
N ALA A 63 -2.12 -7.15 -18.66
CA ALA A 63 -3.45 -7.73 -18.90
C ALA A 63 -4.52 -6.65 -19.14
N CYS A 64 -4.38 -5.48 -18.49
CA CYS A 64 -5.33 -4.38 -18.59
C CYS A 64 -4.97 -3.38 -19.71
N ALA A 65 -3.70 -3.36 -20.15
CA ALA A 65 -3.18 -2.45 -21.17
C ALA A 65 -3.80 -2.66 -22.57
N SER A 66 -4.42 -3.82 -22.84
CA SER A 66 -4.98 -4.16 -24.15
C SER A 66 -6.30 -3.46 -24.50
N LYS A 67 -6.85 -2.62 -23.62
CA LYS A 67 -8.04 -1.79 -23.92
C LYS A 67 -7.65 -0.37 -24.32
N LYS A 68 -6.79 -0.22 -25.33
CA LYS A 68 -6.51 1.08 -25.93
C LYS A 68 -7.00 1.11 -27.37
#